data_AF-A0AAD6MKC0-F1
#
_entry.id   AF-A0AAD6MKC0-F1
#
_cell.length_a   1.000
_cell.length_b   1.000
_cell.length_c   1.000
_cell.angle_alpha   90.00
_cell.angle_beta   90.00
_cell.angle_gamma   90.00
#
_symmetry.space_group_name_H-M   'P 1'
#
loop_
_entity.id
_entity.type
_entity.pdbx_description
1 polymer ?
#
loop_
_entity_poly.entity_id
_entity_poly.type
_entity_poly.pdbx_seq_one_letter_code
_entity_poly.pdbx_strand_id
1 'polypeptide(L)'
;MVPVIGGKDVVVWGSKNEKRRETDLAEVEMMKERFAKLLLGEDMSGGGKGVCTALAISNAITNLSATVFGELWRLEPLLPQKKSMWKREMEWLLC
;
A
#
# COMPACT_ATOMS: atom_id res chain seq x y z
N MET A 1 19.53 -40.21 -31.41
CA MET A 1 18.34 -39.99 -30.56
C MET A 1 18.81 -39.18 -29.37
N VAL A 2 18.27 -37.98 -29.17
CA VAL A 2 18.57 -37.07 -28.05
C VAL A 2 17.62 -37.38 -26.89
N PRO A 3 17.87 -36.88 -25.66
CA PRO A 3 17.20 -35.63 -25.32
C PRO A 3 18.09 -34.59 -24.63
N VAL A 4 17.84 -33.32 -24.99
CA VAL A 4 18.44 -32.09 -24.45
C VAL A 4 17.52 -31.58 -23.34
N ILE A 5 18.08 -31.35 -22.16
CA ILE A 5 17.49 -30.72 -20.97
C ILE A 5 18.46 -29.57 -20.64
N GLY A 6 18.14 -28.32 -20.33
CA GLY A 6 16.92 -27.64 -19.94
C GLY A 6 17.43 -26.36 -19.25
N GLY A 7 17.49 -25.24 -19.97
CA GLY A 7 18.18 -24.01 -19.53
C GLY A 7 17.29 -22.80 -19.32
N LYS A 8 15.96 -22.93 -19.46
CA LYS A 8 15.03 -21.80 -19.42
C LYS A 8 14.38 -21.57 -18.05
N ASP A 9 14.25 -22.59 -17.22
CA ASP A 9 13.48 -22.49 -15.96
C ASP A 9 14.20 -21.72 -14.84
N VAL A 10 15.54 -21.79 -14.78
CA VAL A 10 16.34 -21.13 -13.73
C VAL A 10 16.31 -19.61 -13.86
N VAL A 11 16.41 -19.09 -15.08
CA VAL A 11 16.39 -17.63 -15.35
C VAL A 11 15.01 -17.03 -15.03
N VAL A 12 13.93 -17.76 -15.31
CA VAL A 12 12.56 -17.32 -15.03
C VAL A 12 12.25 -17.28 -13.53
N TRP A 13 12.78 -18.22 -12.74
CA TRP A 13 12.61 -18.22 -11.28
C TRP A 13 13.34 -17.03 -10.63
N GLY A 14 14.59 -16.77 -11.03
CA GLY A 14 15.39 -15.66 -10.52
C GLY A 14 14.69 -14.30 -10.65
N SER A 15 14.21 -13.97 -11.85
CA SER A 15 13.49 -12.72 -12.11
C SER A 15 12.13 -12.63 -11.40
N LYS A 16 11.43 -13.75 -11.19
CA LYS A 16 10.15 -13.78 -10.46
C LYS A 16 10.34 -13.48 -8.97
N ASN A 17 11.42 -13.99 -8.36
CA ASN A 17 11.76 -13.75 -6.97
C ASN A 17 12.29 -12.33 -6.72
N GLU A 18 12.95 -11.73 -7.71
CA GLU A 18 13.42 -10.35 -7.63
C GLU A 18 12.27 -9.34 -7.68
N LYS A 19 11.36 -9.47 -8.65
CA LYS A 19 10.14 -8.65 -8.72
C LYS A 19 9.27 -8.73 -7.46
N ARG A 20 9.18 -9.92 -6.85
CA ARG A 20 8.40 -10.12 -5.63
C ARG A 20 9.02 -9.39 -4.43
N ARG A 21 10.36 -9.42 -4.32
CA ARG A 21 11.09 -8.66 -3.30
C ARG A 21 10.96 -7.16 -3.50
N GLU A 22 11.01 -6.69 -4.74
CA GLU A 22 10.76 -5.27 -5.05
C GLU A 22 9.35 -4.82 -4.65
N THR A 23 8.32 -5.64 -4.93
CA THR A 23 6.95 -5.32 -4.51
C THR A 23 6.80 -5.31 -2.99
N ASP A 24 7.42 -6.27 -2.29
CA ASP A 24 7.36 -6.33 -0.83
C ASP A 24 8.06 -5.12 -0.19
N LEU A 25 9.21 -4.70 -0.75
CA LEU A 25 9.90 -3.47 -0.32
C LEU A 25 9.07 -2.22 -0.57
N ALA A 26 8.41 -2.13 -1.74
CA ALA A 26 7.53 -1.00 -2.05
C ALA A 26 6.35 -0.92 -1.06
N GLU A 27 5.77 -2.05 -0.65
CA GLU A 27 4.71 -2.07 0.36
C GLU A 27 5.19 -1.59 1.73
N VAL A 28 6.38 -2.02 2.14
CA VAL A 28 6.99 -1.57 3.41
C VAL A 28 7.28 -0.06 3.39
N GLU A 29 7.79 0.47 2.27
CA GLU A 29 8.04 1.91 2.16
C GLU A 29 6.73 2.72 2.18
N MET A 30 5.66 2.24 1.53
CA MET A 30 4.33 2.86 1.64
C MET A 30 3.81 2.85 3.08
N MET A 31 3.99 1.74 3.79
CA MET A 31 3.59 1.62 5.19
C MET A 31 4.36 2.63 6.06
N LYS A 32 5.69 2.70 5.91
CA LYS A 32 6.53 3.67 6.64
C LYS A 32 6.09 5.11 6.38
N GLU A 33 5.82 5.47 5.13
CA GLU A 33 5.37 6.82 4.78
C GLU A 33 4.05 7.16 5.48
N ARG A 34 3.10 6.21 5.51
CA ARG A 34 1.80 6.40 6.19
C ARG A 34 1.97 6.59 7.69
N PHE A 35 2.70 5.71 8.36
CA PHE A 35 2.92 5.82 9.81
C PHE A 35 3.73 7.06 10.19
N ALA A 36 4.71 7.46 9.38
CA ALA A 36 5.45 8.70 9.60
C ALA A 36 4.53 9.92 9.58
N LYS A 37 3.62 10.01 8.61
CA LYS A 37 2.62 11.11 8.54
C LYS A 37 1.69 11.12 9.75
N LEU A 38 1.28 9.96 10.24
CA LEU A 38 0.46 9.85 11.46
C LEU A 38 1.22 10.34 12.71
N LEU A 39 2.50 9.97 12.84
CA LEU A 39 3.34 10.38 13.96
C LEU A 39 3.67 11.88 13.94
N LEU A 40 3.77 12.48 12.76
CA LEU A 40 3.92 13.92 12.59
C LEU A 40 2.64 14.71 12.92
N GLY A 41 1.48 14.04 12.98
CA GLY A 41 0.21 14.68 13.29
C GLY A 41 -0.14 15.78 12.29
N GLU A 42 0.03 15.54 10.98
CA GLU A 42 -0.18 16.52 9.89
C GLU A 42 0.85 17.66 9.82
N ASP A 43 1.71 17.84 10.83
CA ASP A 43 2.81 18.82 10.78
C ASP A 43 4.04 18.23 10.07
N MET A 44 4.03 18.35 8.75
CA MET A 44 5.13 17.87 7.90
C MET A 44 6.44 18.69 8.06
N SER A 45 6.45 19.77 8.85
CA SER A 45 7.67 20.50 9.19
C SER A 45 8.50 19.84 10.30
N GLY A 46 7.90 18.91 11.06
CA GLY A 46 8.52 18.28 12.22
C GLY A 46 8.57 19.17 13.46
N GLY A 47 7.90 20.32 13.46
CA GLY A 47 7.88 21.29 14.56
C GLY A 47 7.00 20.90 15.76
N GLY A 48 6.29 19.78 15.69
CA GLY A 48 5.45 19.26 16.76
C GLY A 48 4.17 20.09 17.01
N LYS A 49 3.77 20.93 16.06
CA LYS A 49 2.53 21.74 16.13
C LYS A 49 1.34 21.05 15.47
N GLY A 50 1.45 19.75 15.28
CA GLY A 50 0.43 18.91 14.65
C GLY A 50 -0.78 18.65 15.54
N VAL A 51 -1.71 17.86 14.99
CA VAL A 51 -2.88 17.36 15.69
C VAL A 51 -2.55 16.13 16.53
N CYS A 52 -3.44 15.80 17.48
CA CYS A 52 -3.30 14.56 18.25
C CYS A 52 -3.41 13.32 17.34
N THR A 53 -2.77 12.22 17.73
CA THR A 53 -2.75 10.98 16.94
C THR A 53 -4.15 10.45 16.63
N ALA A 54 -5.10 10.59 17.55
CA ALA A 54 -6.49 10.20 17.32
C ALA A 54 -7.13 10.97 16.16
N LEU A 55 -6.90 12.29 16.08
CA LEU A 55 -7.39 13.12 14.99
C LEU A 55 -6.64 12.81 13.68
N ALA A 56 -5.33 12.60 13.73
CA ALA A 56 -4.55 12.19 12.57
C ALA A 56 -5.05 10.86 11.97
N ILE A 57 -5.37 9.87 12.80
CA ILE A 57 -5.97 8.59 12.37
C ILE A 57 -7.36 8.83 11.77
N SER A 58 -8.21 9.64 12.41
CA SER A 58 -9.53 9.99 11.89
C SER A 58 -9.45 10.64 10.50
N ASN A 59 -8.52 11.58 10.32
CA ASN A 59 -8.29 12.25 9.05
C ASN A 59 -7.72 11.29 8.01
N ALA A 60 -6.81 10.39 8.38
CA ALA A 60 -6.28 9.36 7.48
C ALA A 60 -7.38 8.42 6.96
N ILE A 61 -8.27 7.93 7.84
CA ILE A 61 -9.42 7.08 7.45
C ILE A 61 -10.35 7.85 6.50
N THR A 62 -10.68 9.11 6.83
CA THR A 62 -11.55 9.95 6.01
C THR A 62 -10.97 10.20 4.63
N ASN A 63 -9.67 10.51 4.55
CA ASN A 63 -8.96 10.73 3.29
C ASN A 63 -8.85 9.44 2.45
N LEU A 64 -8.63 8.28 3.10
CA LEU A 64 -8.62 6.99 2.41
C LEU A 64 -10.00 6.69 1.82
N SER A 65 -11.08 6.92 2.59
CA SER A 65 -12.46 6.75 2.11
C SER A 65 -12.75 7.64 0.90
N ALA A 66 -12.39 8.93 0.97
CA ALA A 66 -12.54 9.86 -0.15
C ALA A 66 -11.76 9.39 -1.40
N THR A 67 -10.54 8.88 -1.21
CA THR A 67 -9.70 8.38 -2.32
C THR A 67 -10.30 7.14 -2.99
N VAL A 68 -10.82 6.19 -2.20
CA VAL A 68 -11.34 4.91 -2.71
C VAL A 68 -12.73 5.07 -3.29
N PHE A 69 -13.63 5.77 -2.60
CA PHE A 69 -15.06 5.81 -2.90
C PHE A 69 -15.55 7.16 -3.44
N GLY A 70 -14.75 8.24 -3.37
CA GLY A 70 -15.21 9.58 -3.75
C GLY A 70 -15.55 9.76 -5.24
N GLU A 71 -15.10 8.85 -6.09
CA GLU A 71 -15.43 8.82 -7.52
C GLU A 71 -16.61 7.89 -7.87
N LEU A 72 -17.20 7.20 -6.88
CA LEU A 72 -18.33 6.30 -7.12
C LEU A 72 -19.64 7.07 -7.05
N TRP A 73 -20.20 7.37 -8.22
CA TRP A 73 -21.47 8.09 -8.35
C TRP A 73 -22.68 7.16 -8.49
N ARG A 74 -22.43 5.86 -8.62
CA ARG A 74 -23.44 4.83 -8.85
C ARG A 74 -23.06 3.56 -8.08
N LEU A 75 -24.04 2.69 -7.87
CA LEU A 75 -23.81 1.37 -7.31
C LEU A 75 -23.17 0.47 -8.37
N GLU A 76 -21.85 0.32 -8.27
CA GLU A 76 -21.05 -0.53 -9.14
C GLU A 76 -19.99 -1.30 -8.34
N PRO A 77 -19.53 -2.46 -8.83
CA PRO A 77 -18.45 -3.19 -8.17
C PRO A 77 -17.17 -2.37 -8.13
N LEU A 78 -16.48 -2.40 -6.99
CA LEU A 78 -15.20 -1.73 -6.85
C LEU A 78 -14.14 -2.36 -7.74
N LEU A 79 -13.31 -1.53 -8.38
CA LEU A 79 -12.14 -2.01 -9.12
C LEU A 79 -11.24 -2.86 -8.21
N PRO A 80 -10.70 -4.00 -8.69
CA PRO A 80 -9.86 -4.88 -7.88
C PRO A 80 -8.69 -4.15 -7.23
N GLN A 81 -8.07 -3.18 -7.93
CA GLN A 81 -6.98 -2.37 -7.37
C GLN A 81 -7.44 -1.53 -6.18
N LYS A 82 -8.56 -0.79 -6.32
CA LYS A 82 -9.11 0.04 -5.23
C LYS A 82 -9.53 -0.81 -4.04
N LYS A 83 -10.05 -2.03 -4.28
CA LYS A 83 -10.48 -2.96 -3.23
C LYS A 83 -9.28 -3.48 -2.44
N SER A 84 -8.21 -3.83 -3.13
CA SER A 84 -6.94 -4.25 -2.53
C SER A 84 -6.32 -3.12 -1.70
N MET A 85 -6.28 -1.91 -2.25
CA MET A 85 -5.79 -0.70 -1.58
C MET A 85 -6.57 -0.41 -0.30
N TRP A 86 -7.91 -0.39 -0.37
CA TRP A 86 -8.77 -0.18 0.79
C TRP A 86 -8.49 -1.20 1.90
N LYS A 87 -8.47 -2.50 1.55
CA LYS A 87 -8.26 -3.56 2.54
C LYS A 87 -6.89 -3.42 3.23
N ARG A 88 -5.83 -3.22 2.44
CA ARG A 88 -4.45 -3.11 2.96
C ARG A 88 -4.26 -1.89 3.83
N GLU A 89 -4.70 -0.71 3.40
CA GLU A 89 -4.49 0.51 4.16
C GLU A 89 -5.39 0.59 5.41
N MET A 90 -6.62 0.08 5.35
CA MET A 90 -7.47 -0.03 6.55
C MET A 90 -6.88 -1.01 7.56
N GLU A 91 -6.27 -2.11 7.11
CA GLU A 91 -5.57 -3.05 7.99
C GLU A 91 -4.44 -2.33 8.72
N TRP A 92 -3.61 -1.52 8.04
CA TRP A 92 -2.58 -0.71 8.71
C TRP A 92 -3.15 0.29 9.74
N LEU A 93 -4.31 0.90 9.47
CA LEU A 93 -4.91 1.89 10.36
C LEU A 93 -5.64 1.29 11.57
N LEU A 94 -6.09 0.04 11.48
CA LEU A 94 -6.95 -0.62 12.48
C LEU A 94 -6.27 -1.76 13.26
N CYS A 95 -5.00 -2.06 12.98
CA CYS A 95 -4.20 -3.08 13.69
C CYS A 95 -4.38 -3.06 15.22
#